data_AF-A0A919JW04-F1
#
_entry.id   AF-A0A919JW04-F1
#
_cell.length_a   1.000
_cell.length_b   1.000
_cell.length_c   1.000
_cell.angle_alpha   90.00
_cell.angle_beta   90.00
_cell.angle_gamma   90.00
#
_symmetry.space_group_name_H-M   'P 1'
#
loop_
_entity.id
_entity.type
_entity.pdbx_description
1 polymer ?
#
loop_
_entity_poly.entity_id
_entity_poly.type
_entity_poly.pdbx_seq_one_letter_code
_entity_poly.pdbx_strand_id
1 'polypeptide(L)'
;MTVTDWWWDDAGVLNASISSHRCTDALDEEMTAPPTLWQLTGGSWTPADRTTAEAVRPVGDARLLLEHRSQQGESRLSRKDAAGVRRLADRVQQVVVAPGRPEPRSTGSPAAPPIDAALLRQAGVCKLACKISGRVEFRHPAWGPVTLVTTLARGDEKRDAAIAVLDAQRKVRWSHWGGDWYVLEPAAPATDSTGHLFLNYNPGRHNGVIILRPTAGGFEDLRTLPRPGDYSARFYGAEVLDADGDGRYEVETTANDCNPSCAEGTVRRAVQRWNGTDYAE
;
A
#
# COMPACT_ATOMS: atom_id res chain seq x y z
N MET A 1 5.72 -5.90 -18.37
CA MET A 1 6.77 -5.85 -17.32
C MET A 1 6.18 -5.12 -16.14
N THR A 2 6.53 -5.50 -14.91
CA THR A 2 6.04 -4.86 -13.69
C THR A 2 7.24 -4.47 -12.84
N VAL A 3 7.27 -3.20 -12.42
CA VAL A 3 8.28 -2.71 -11.46
C VAL A 3 7.75 -3.01 -10.06
N THR A 4 8.51 -3.74 -9.25
CA THR A 4 8.09 -4.11 -7.89
C THR A 4 8.75 -3.25 -6.82
N ASP A 5 9.89 -2.63 -7.14
CA ASP A 5 10.67 -1.78 -6.24
C ASP A 5 11.62 -0.88 -7.03
N TRP A 6 11.98 0.28 -6.49
CA TRP A 6 12.91 1.24 -7.10
C TRP A 6 13.66 2.05 -6.04
N TRP A 7 14.92 2.37 -6.29
CA TRP A 7 15.77 3.13 -5.37
C TRP A 7 16.94 3.80 -6.09
N TRP A 8 17.49 4.85 -5.50
CA TRP A 8 18.74 5.46 -5.94
C TRP A 8 19.91 4.86 -5.14
N ASP A 9 21.04 4.58 -5.80
CA ASP A 9 22.27 4.20 -5.11
C ASP A 9 23.13 5.41 -4.70
N ASP A 10 24.22 5.15 -3.99
CA ASP A 10 25.14 6.17 -3.49
C ASP A 10 25.85 6.95 -4.62
N ALA A 11 25.84 6.43 -5.86
CA ALA A 11 26.35 7.10 -7.04
C ALA A 11 25.28 7.91 -7.78
N GLY A 12 24.04 7.96 -7.28
CA GLY A 12 22.93 8.65 -7.90
C GLY A 12 22.38 7.94 -9.13
N VAL A 13 22.55 6.61 -9.24
CA VAL A 13 21.96 5.81 -10.32
C VAL A 13 20.64 5.21 -9.85
N LEU A 14 19.60 5.32 -10.68
CA LEU A 14 18.29 4.71 -10.41
C LEU A 14 18.33 3.21 -10.71
N ASN A 15 17.96 2.42 -9.72
CA ASN A 15 17.88 0.96 -9.76
C ASN A 15 16.41 0.53 -9.60
N ALA A 16 16.04 -0.61 -10.18
CA ALA A 16 14.71 -1.19 -10.05
C ALA A 16 14.73 -2.72 -10.01
N SER A 17 13.77 -3.30 -9.29
CA SER A 17 13.40 -4.71 -9.42
C SER A 17 12.27 -4.83 -10.44
N ILE A 18 12.51 -5.54 -11.54
CA ILE A 18 11.57 -5.65 -12.65
C ILE A 18 11.26 -7.13 -12.91
N SER A 19 9.96 -7.49 -12.88
CA SER A 19 9.45 -8.77 -13.35
C SER A 19 8.93 -8.65 -14.78
N SER A 20 9.10 -9.72 -15.56
CA SER A 20 8.57 -9.80 -16.93
C SER A 20 7.49 -10.85 -17.01
N HIS A 21 6.32 -10.48 -17.52
CA HIS A 21 5.30 -11.45 -17.92
C HIS A 21 5.67 -12.01 -19.29
N ARG A 22 5.61 -13.34 -19.43
CA ARG A 22 5.71 -14.00 -20.73
C ARG A 22 4.39 -14.71 -20.99
N CYS A 23 3.76 -14.39 -22.11
CA CYS A 23 2.71 -15.24 -22.65
C CYS A 23 3.39 -16.48 -23.24
N THR A 24 3.01 -17.66 -22.78
CA THR A 24 3.40 -18.92 -23.43
C THR A 24 2.29 -19.35 -24.37
N ASP A 25 2.66 -19.84 -25.55
CA ASP A 25 1.70 -20.23 -26.61
C ASP A 25 0.80 -21.44 -26.23
N ALA A 26 1.00 -22.02 -25.04
CA ALA A 26 0.24 -23.14 -24.54
C ALA A 26 -0.58 -22.69 -23.31
N LEU A 27 -1.87 -22.44 -23.54
CA LEU A 27 -2.90 -22.10 -22.54
C LEU A 27 -2.74 -20.69 -21.95
N ASP A 28 -3.88 -20.03 -21.65
CA ASP A 28 -4.00 -18.65 -21.15
C ASP A 28 -3.37 -18.41 -19.74
N GLU A 29 -2.31 -19.14 -19.39
CA GLU A 29 -1.56 -18.96 -18.16
C GLU A 29 -0.47 -17.89 -18.36
N GLU A 30 -0.68 -16.71 -17.78
CA GLU A 30 0.38 -15.71 -17.67
C GLU A 30 1.45 -16.21 -16.70
N MET A 31 2.65 -16.52 -17.21
CA MET A 31 3.78 -16.86 -16.37
C MET A 31 4.59 -15.59 -16.05
N THR A 32 4.50 -15.12 -14.81
CA THR A 32 5.34 -14.03 -14.31
C THR A 32 6.74 -14.58 -14.00
N ALA A 33 7.75 -14.10 -14.73
CA ALA A 33 9.14 -14.38 -14.38
C ALA A 33 9.49 -13.66 -13.07
N PRO A 34 10.27 -14.29 -12.17
CA PRO A 34 10.72 -13.65 -10.94
C PRO A 34 11.50 -12.36 -11.24
N PRO A 35 11.41 -11.34 -10.36
CA PRO A 35 12.06 -10.07 -10.60
C PRO A 35 13.58 -10.20 -10.68
N THR A 36 14.16 -9.35 -11.51
CA THR A 36 15.62 -9.22 -11.72
C THR A 36 16.04 -7.79 -11.47
N LEU A 37 17.34 -7.56 -11.25
CA LEU A 37 17.87 -6.23 -10.96
C LEU A 37 18.19 -5.48 -12.25
N TRP A 38 17.68 -4.25 -12.36
CA TRP A 38 17.91 -3.35 -13.49
C TRP A 38 18.45 -2.01 -13.02
N GLN A 39 19.25 -1.39 -13.89
CA GLN A 39 19.84 -0.05 -13.69
C GLN A 39 19.48 0.85 -14.86
N LEU A 40 19.14 2.10 -14.58
CA LEU A 40 18.90 3.12 -15.60
C LEU A 40 20.22 3.84 -15.91
N THR A 41 20.86 3.46 -17.02
CA THR A 41 22.12 4.06 -17.48
C THR A 41 21.89 4.75 -18.83
N GLY A 42 22.20 6.05 -18.92
CA GLY A 42 22.06 6.79 -20.19
C GLY A 42 20.63 6.79 -20.75
N GLY A 43 19.61 6.77 -19.88
CA GLY A 43 18.20 6.74 -20.28
C GLY A 43 17.67 5.35 -20.69
N SER A 44 18.47 4.29 -20.59
CA SER A 44 18.05 2.92 -20.91
C SER A 44 18.19 2.00 -19.70
N TRP A 45 17.19 1.14 -19.51
CA TRP A 45 17.22 0.09 -18.49
C TRP A 45 18.12 -1.06 -18.97
N THR A 46 19.17 -1.36 -18.20
CA THR A 46 20.07 -2.48 -18.45
C THR A 46 20.02 -3.47 -17.28
N PRO A 47 19.95 -4.79 -17.53
CA PRO A 47 19.96 -5.77 -16.46
C PRO A 47 21.32 -5.77 -15.78
N ALA A 48 21.36 -5.40 -14.51
CA ALA A 48 22.58 -5.38 -13.71
C ALA A 48 22.90 -6.78 -13.14
N ASP A 49 21.88 -7.59 -12.86
CA ASP A 49 22.02 -8.95 -12.38
C ASP A 49 20.74 -9.78 -12.66
N ARG A 50 20.92 -11.03 -13.10
CA ARG A 50 19.84 -11.98 -13.44
C ARG A 50 19.48 -12.94 -12.29
N THR A 51 20.05 -12.74 -11.11
CA THR A 51 19.72 -13.56 -9.93
C THR A 51 18.24 -13.38 -9.58
N THR A 52 17.49 -14.49 -9.62
CA THR A 52 16.05 -14.52 -9.35
C THR A 52 15.77 -14.43 -7.85
N ALA A 53 15.03 -13.42 -7.42
CA ALA A 53 14.58 -13.22 -6.04
C ALA A 53 13.29 -12.38 -6.06
N GLU A 54 12.52 -12.33 -4.97
CA GLU A 54 11.35 -11.43 -4.88
C GLU A 54 11.76 -9.95 -4.79
N ALA A 55 12.90 -9.70 -4.14
CA ALA A 55 13.52 -8.39 -4.09
C ALA A 55 15.04 -8.54 -3.87
N VAL A 56 15.82 -7.67 -4.51
CA VAL A 56 17.28 -7.59 -4.33
C VAL A 56 17.65 -6.15 -4.03
N ARG A 57 18.37 -5.91 -2.94
CA ARG A 57 18.87 -4.57 -2.58
C ARG A 57 20.36 -4.60 -2.23
N PRO A 58 21.20 -3.73 -2.81
CA PRO A 58 22.58 -3.57 -2.36
C PRO A 58 22.62 -2.91 -0.97
N VAL A 59 23.58 -3.34 -0.13
CA VAL A 59 23.85 -2.80 1.21
C VAL A 59 25.37 -2.77 1.43
N GLY A 60 26.02 -1.65 1.09
CA GLY A 60 27.48 -1.55 1.03
C GLY A 60 28.06 -2.58 0.05
N ASP A 61 29.14 -3.27 0.45
CA ASP A 61 29.76 -4.36 -0.35
C ASP A 61 28.96 -5.67 -0.35
N ALA A 62 27.81 -5.70 0.32
CA ALA A 62 26.96 -6.89 0.42
C ALA A 62 25.60 -6.68 -0.25
N ARG A 63 24.87 -7.77 -0.45
CA ARG A 63 23.54 -7.77 -1.07
C ARG A 63 22.53 -8.41 -0.14
N LEU A 64 21.36 -7.82 -0.02
CA LEU A 64 20.21 -8.45 0.58
C LEU A 64 19.37 -9.12 -0.51
N LEU A 65 19.09 -10.41 -0.29
CA LEU A 65 18.32 -11.27 -1.16
C LEU A 65 17.07 -11.70 -0.40
N LEU A 66 15.89 -11.34 -0.90
CA LEU A 66 14.63 -11.85 -0.41
C LEU A 66 14.17 -12.99 -1.33
N GLU A 67 14.29 -14.22 -0.85
CA GLU A 67 13.92 -15.42 -1.60
C GLU A 67 12.60 -15.99 -1.08
N HIS A 68 11.64 -16.28 -1.96
CA HIS A 68 10.41 -16.98 -1.61
C HIS A 68 10.42 -18.41 -2.14
N ARG A 69 10.22 -19.38 -1.26
CA ARG A 69 10.01 -20.77 -1.69
C ARG A 69 8.52 -21.03 -1.84
N SER A 70 8.11 -21.19 -3.11
CA SER A 70 6.73 -21.42 -3.53
C SER A 70 6.04 -22.62 -2.88
N GLN A 71 6.77 -23.57 -2.29
CA GLN A 71 6.16 -24.76 -1.70
C GLN A 71 5.66 -24.62 -0.26
N GLN A 72 6.01 -23.54 0.47
CA GLN A 72 5.61 -23.39 1.88
C GLN A 72 5.22 -21.96 2.30
N GLY A 73 5.22 -20.99 1.38
CA GLY A 73 4.84 -19.60 1.71
C GLY A 73 5.83 -18.91 2.67
N GLU A 74 7.08 -19.38 2.71
CA GLU A 74 8.14 -18.80 3.54
C GLU A 74 9.05 -17.91 2.68
N SER A 75 9.02 -16.60 2.93
CA SER A 75 10.03 -15.66 2.43
C SER A 75 11.22 -15.60 3.41
N ARG A 76 12.42 -15.81 2.88
CA ARG A 76 13.68 -15.81 3.65
C ARG A 76 14.55 -14.64 3.23
N LEU A 77 15.13 -13.95 4.20
CA LEU A 77 16.11 -12.89 3.96
C LEU A 77 17.51 -13.44 4.15
N SER A 78 18.35 -13.26 3.13
CA SER A 78 19.76 -13.62 3.17
C SER A 78 20.63 -12.43 2.79
N ARG A 79 21.81 -12.35 3.39
CA ARG A 79 22.89 -11.43 2.98
C ARG A 79 23.93 -12.21 2.20
N LYS A 80 24.27 -11.76 0.99
CA LYS A 80 25.36 -12.32 0.18
C LYS A 80 26.52 -11.33 0.13
N ASP A 81 27.71 -11.78 0.48
CA ASP A 81 28.97 -11.04 0.36
C ASP A 81 30.05 -11.92 -0.29
N ALA A 82 31.28 -11.40 -0.41
CA ALA A 82 32.41 -12.14 -0.97
C ALA A 82 32.79 -13.41 -0.18
N ALA A 83 32.39 -13.50 1.10
CA ALA A 83 32.63 -14.65 1.96
C ALA A 83 31.51 -15.71 1.88
N GLY A 84 30.38 -15.41 1.24
CA GLY A 84 29.31 -16.36 0.96
C GLY A 84 27.90 -15.82 1.22
N VAL A 85 26.94 -16.73 1.36
CA VAL A 85 25.53 -16.39 1.69
C VAL A 85 25.27 -16.69 3.15
N ARG A 86 24.86 -15.68 3.92
CA ARG A 86 24.45 -15.78 5.32
C ARG A 86 22.97 -15.50 5.47
N ARG A 87 22.23 -16.45 6.05
CA ARG A 87 20.80 -16.26 6.38
C ARG A 87 20.65 -15.22 7.49
N LEU A 88 19.70 -14.30 7.31
CA LEU A 88 19.34 -13.27 8.30
C LEU A 88 18.01 -13.56 8.99
N ALA A 89 17.02 -14.09 8.27
CA ALA A 89 15.70 -14.41 8.82
C ALA A 89 14.95 -15.48 8.01
N ASP A 90 14.10 -16.25 8.69
CA ASP A 90 13.23 -17.28 8.10
C ASP A 90 11.84 -16.77 7.70
N ARG A 91 11.43 -15.60 8.24
CA ARG A 91 10.16 -14.93 7.94
C ARG A 91 10.37 -13.43 7.92
N VAL A 92 10.01 -12.78 6.82
CA VAL A 92 10.31 -11.36 6.57
C VAL A 92 8.99 -10.63 6.32
N GLN A 93 8.63 -9.70 7.19
CA GLN A 93 7.36 -8.96 7.06
C GLN A 93 7.50 -7.62 6.31
N GLN A 94 8.73 -7.11 6.11
CA GLN A 94 9.10 -6.02 5.20
C GLN A 94 10.61 -5.76 5.35
N VAL A 95 11.36 -5.59 4.25
CA VAL A 95 12.78 -5.24 4.30
C VAL A 95 12.92 -3.71 4.27
N VAL A 96 12.96 -3.08 5.44
CA VAL A 96 13.35 -1.67 5.56
C VAL A 96 14.82 -1.63 5.98
N VAL A 97 15.71 -1.26 5.05
CA VAL A 97 17.12 -0.97 5.38
C VAL A 97 17.22 0.52 5.61
N ALA A 98 17.28 0.93 6.88
CA ALA A 98 17.68 2.29 7.24
C ALA A 98 19.22 2.38 7.30
N PRO A 99 19.84 3.51 6.92
CA PRO A 99 21.26 3.75 7.19
C PRO A 99 21.47 3.92 8.69
N GLY A 100 22.38 3.14 9.25
CA GLY A 100 22.61 3.07 10.69
C GLY A 100 23.25 4.34 11.27
N ARG A 101 22.62 4.87 12.33
CA ARG A 101 23.29 5.67 13.36
C ARG A 101 23.05 4.97 14.70
N PRO A 102 24.09 4.70 15.52
CA PRO A 102 23.87 4.08 16.81
C PRO A 102 23.23 5.11 17.76
N GLU A 103 21.97 4.92 18.11
CA GLU A 103 21.32 5.70 19.16
C GLU A 103 21.64 5.16 20.56
N PRO A 104 21.70 6.05 21.57
CA PRO A 104 22.06 5.70 22.93
C PRO A 104 21.00 4.80 23.57
N ARG A 105 21.43 3.95 24.50
CA ARG A 105 20.58 3.02 25.24
C ARG A 105 19.41 3.74 25.91
N SER A 106 18.23 3.64 25.31
CA SER A 106 16.97 4.02 25.92
C SER A 106 16.64 3.03 27.04
N THR A 107 16.54 3.53 28.26
CA THR A 107 16.07 2.77 29.42
C THR A 107 14.61 2.40 29.19
N GLY A 108 14.37 1.08 29.11
CA GLY A 108 13.13 0.45 28.64
C GLY A 108 11.85 1.02 29.24
N SER A 109 11.13 1.75 28.39
CA SER A 109 9.67 1.79 28.46
C SER A 109 9.15 0.50 27.79
N PRO A 110 8.20 -0.24 28.38
CA PRO A 110 7.68 -1.45 27.77
C PRO A 110 7.17 -1.16 26.36
N ALA A 111 7.57 -1.98 25.40
CA ALA A 111 7.12 -1.85 24.02
C ALA A 111 5.59 -1.92 23.96
N ALA A 112 4.97 -0.98 23.24
CA ALA A 112 3.54 -0.98 23.03
C ALA A 112 3.10 -2.32 22.40
N PRO A 113 1.92 -2.86 22.75
CA PRO A 113 1.46 -4.13 22.19
C PRO A 113 1.40 -4.05 20.65
N PRO A 114 1.61 -5.19 19.95
CA PRO A 114 1.48 -5.23 18.50
C PRO A 114 0.04 -4.92 18.08
N ILE A 115 -0.14 -4.22 16.96
CA ILE A 115 -1.47 -4.08 16.37
C ILE A 115 -1.81 -5.36 15.60
N ASP A 116 -2.65 -6.20 16.19
CA ASP A 116 -3.12 -7.44 15.58
C ASP A 116 -4.65 -7.53 15.53
N ALA A 117 -5.17 -8.57 14.90
CA ALA A 117 -6.61 -8.78 14.79
C ALA A 117 -7.31 -8.98 16.15
N ALA A 118 -6.61 -9.51 17.15
CA ALA A 118 -7.19 -9.74 18.47
C ALA A 118 -7.43 -8.40 19.20
N LEU A 119 -6.45 -7.50 19.15
CA LEU A 119 -6.58 -6.13 19.66
C LEU A 119 -7.75 -5.40 18.97
N LEU A 120 -7.80 -5.44 17.63
CA LEU A 120 -8.83 -4.73 16.86
C LEU A 120 -10.24 -5.26 17.15
N ARG A 121 -10.39 -6.58 17.31
CA ARG A 121 -11.66 -7.19 17.73
C ARG A 121 -12.03 -6.80 19.15
N GLN A 122 -11.09 -6.82 20.09
CA GLN A 122 -11.33 -6.40 21.47
C GLN A 122 -11.75 -4.91 21.56
N ALA A 123 -11.20 -4.08 20.68
CA ALA A 123 -11.55 -2.67 20.56
C ALA A 123 -12.87 -2.42 19.79
N GLY A 124 -13.54 -3.46 19.28
CA GLY A 124 -14.79 -3.34 18.53
C GLY A 124 -14.64 -2.74 17.13
N VAL A 125 -13.42 -2.74 16.56
CA VAL A 125 -13.18 -2.29 15.18
C VAL A 125 -13.77 -3.28 14.18
N CYS A 126 -13.58 -4.58 14.44
CA CYS A 126 -14.13 -5.66 13.64
C CYS A 126 -15.36 -6.25 14.34
N LYS A 127 -16.46 -6.42 13.59
CA LYS A 127 -17.65 -7.14 14.06
C LYS A 127 -17.49 -8.65 13.92
N LEU A 128 -16.67 -9.09 12.96
CA LEU A 128 -16.36 -10.48 12.68
C LEU A 128 -14.87 -10.77 12.85
N ALA A 129 -14.46 -12.02 12.59
CA ALA A 129 -13.04 -12.34 12.50
C ALA A 129 -12.45 -11.56 11.32
N CYS A 130 -11.45 -10.71 11.58
CA CYS A 130 -10.85 -9.86 10.57
C CYS A 130 -9.35 -10.14 10.38
N LYS A 131 -8.85 -9.75 9.21
CA LYS A 131 -7.43 -9.62 8.89
C LYS A 131 -7.10 -8.15 8.66
N ILE A 132 -5.88 -7.74 9.01
CA ILE A 132 -5.36 -6.42 8.65
C ILE A 132 -4.99 -6.47 7.17
N SER A 133 -5.57 -5.58 6.37
CA SER A 133 -5.26 -5.44 4.94
C SER A 133 -4.20 -4.38 4.68
N GLY A 134 -4.00 -3.44 5.59
CA GLY A 134 -2.98 -2.41 5.44
C GLY A 134 -2.74 -1.61 6.71
N ARG A 135 -1.59 -0.93 6.75
CA ARG A 135 -1.17 -0.05 7.84
C ARG A 135 -0.48 1.18 7.28
N VAL A 136 -0.74 2.33 7.89
CA VAL A 136 -0.06 3.60 7.58
C VAL A 136 0.32 4.28 8.88
N GLU A 137 1.60 4.57 9.05
CA GLU A 137 2.08 5.39 10.16
C GLU A 137 2.14 6.86 9.72
N PHE A 138 1.59 7.75 10.53
CA PHE A 138 1.62 9.19 10.26
C PHE A 138 1.50 9.98 11.56
N ARG A 139 1.63 11.31 11.46
CA ARG A 139 1.48 12.22 12.61
C ARG A 139 0.16 12.98 12.49
N HIS A 140 -0.78 12.66 13.37
CA HIS A 140 -2.04 13.37 13.50
C HIS A 140 -1.83 14.71 14.21
N PRO A 141 -2.45 15.82 13.76
CA PRO A 141 -2.21 17.16 14.32
C PRO A 141 -2.54 17.27 15.81
N ALA A 142 -3.55 16.54 16.29
CA ALA A 142 -3.95 16.56 17.72
C ALA A 142 -3.50 15.36 18.53
N TRP A 143 -3.15 14.22 17.90
CA TRP A 143 -2.86 12.97 18.61
C TRP A 143 -1.38 12.58 18.53
N GLY A 144 -0.58 13.30 17.75
CA GLY A 144 0.81 12.97 17.53
C GLY A 144 0.96 11.72 16.66
N PRO A 145 1.98 10.87 16.92
CA PRO A 145 2.19 9.63 16.18
C PRO A 145 1.00 8.67 16.34
N VAL A 146 0.47 8.22 15.20
CA VAL A 146 -0.66 7.30 15.13
C VAL A 146 -0.45 6.28 14.01
N THR A 147 -1.21 5.20 14.06
CA THR A 147 -1.27 4.20 13.00
C THR A 147 -2.70 4.06 12.49
N LEU A 148 -2.93 4.34 11.21
CA LEU A 148 -4.14 3.92 10.51
C LEU A 148 -4.02 2.45 10.14
N VAL A 149 -5.07 1.69 10.37
CA VAL A 149 -5.19 0.30 9.93
C VAL A 149 -6.49 0.12 9.15
N THR A 150 -6.41 -0.66 8.08
CA THR A 150 -7.56 -1.16 7.36
C THR A 150 -7.73 -2.65 7.66
N THR A 151 -8.98 -3.09 7.76
CA THR A 151 -9.32 -4.50 7.99
C THR A 151 -10.35 -4.99 7.00
N LEU A 152 -10.30 -6.29 6.72
CA LEU A 152 -11.29 -7.04 5.98
C LEU A 152 -11.68 -8.30 6.76
N ALA A 153 -12.85 -8.87 6.49
CA ALA A 153 -13.25 -10.16 7.04
C ALA A 153 -12.23 -11.26 6.65
N ARG A 154 -12.10 -12.27 7.52
CA ARG A 154 -11.25 -13.43 7.29
C ARG A 154 -12.09 -14.58 6.71
N GLY A 155 -11.70 -15.07 5.53
CA GLY A 155 -12.38 -16.19 4.86
C GLY A 155 -13.64 -15.76 4.12
N ASP A 156 -14.52 -16.72 3.82
CA ASP A 156 -15.79 -16.51 3.10
C ASP A 156 -16.93 -16.02 4.01
N GLU A 157 -16.59 -15.50 5.20
CA GLU A 157 -17.55 -14.91 6.12
C GLU A 157 -18.25 -13.70 5.48
N LYS A 158 -19.40 -13.29 6.04
CA LYS A 158 -20.03 -12.00 5.71
C LYS A 158 -18.95 -10.92 5.73
N ARG A 159 -18.91 -10.06 4.71
CA ARG A 159 -17.80 -9.10 4.63
C ARG A 159 -17.94 -8.04 5.70
N ASP A 160 -16.80 -7.68 6.24
CA ASP A 160 -16.65 -6.77 7.36
C ASP A 160 -15.37 -5.97 7.14
N ALA A 161 -15.54 -4.81 6.51
CA ALA A 161 -14.45 -3.87 6.26
C ALA A 161 -14.51 -2.73 7.28
N ALA A 162 -13.35 -2.34 7.80
CA ALA A 162 -13.25 -1.21 8.72
C ALA A 162 -11.92 -0.47 8.58
N ILE A 163 -11.95 0.80 8.96
CA ILE A 163 -10.79 1.67 9.10
C ILE A 163 -10.70 2.03 10.57
N ALA A 164 -9.51 1.99 11.15
CA ALA A 164 -9.28 2.47 12.51
C ALA A 164 -7.97 3.23 12.62
N VAL A 165 -7.91 4.18 13.54
CA VAL A 165 -6.70 4.95 13.86
C VAL A 165 -6.39 4.76 15.33
N LEU A 166 -5.19 4.25 15.60
CA LEU A 166 -4.71 3.93 16.93
C LEU A 166 -3.59 4.91 17.33
N ASP A 167 -3.61 5.37 18.58
CA ASP A 167 -2.51 6.15 19.14
C ASP A 167 -1.29 5.27 19.50
N ALA A 168 -0.22 5.91 19.96
CA ALA A 168 1.00 5.23 20.41
C ALA A 168 0.77 4.22 21.55
N GLN A 169 -0.32 4.38 22.31
CA GLN A 169 -0.75 3.45 23.37
C GLN A 169 -1.69 2.35 22.85
N ARG A 170 -1.90 2.29 21.54
CA ARG A 170 -2.80 1.34 20.85
C ARG A 170 -4.27 1.51 21.22
N LYS A 171 -4.67 2.70 21.68
CA LYS A 171 -6.07 3.03 21.87
C LYS A 171 -6.66 3.54 20.55
N VAL A 172 -7.82 3.01 20.18
CA VAL A 172 -8.59 3.51 19.03
C VAL A 172 -9.06 4.93 19.32
N ARG A 173 -8.62 5.88 18.49
CA ARG A 173 -9.00 7.30 18.55
C ARG A 173 -10.14 7.63 17.60
N TRP A 174 -10.21 6.91 16.50
CA TRP A 174 -11.23 7.04 15.47
C TRP A 174 -11.39 5.71 14.74
N SER A 175 -12.60 5.40 14.33
CA SER A 175 -12.88 4.26 13.47
C SER A 175 -14.09 4.51 12.58
N HIS A 176 -14.12 3.82 11.45
CA HIS A 176 -15.24 3.79 10.53
C HIS A 176 -15.50 2.35 10.11
N TRP A 177 -16.76 1.95 10.15
CA TRP A 177 -17.19 0.65 9.65
C TRP A 177 -17.73 0.82 8.23
N GLY A 178 -17.04 0.19 7.27
CA GLY A 178 -17.39 0.25 5.85
C GLY A 178 -18.46 -0.76 5.44
N GLY A 179 -18.57 -1.87 6.17
CA GLY A 179 -19.52 -2.94 5.86
C GLY A 179 -19.00 -3.88 4.78
N ASP A 180 -19.79 -4.09 3.73
CA ASP A 180 -19.62 -5.20 2.79
C ASP A 180 -18.63 -4.89 1.64
N TRP A 181 -17.39 -4.51 1.98
CA TRP A 181 -16.35 -4.21 0.99
C TRP A 181 -15.41 -5.40 0.76
N TYR A 182 -15.05 -5.63 -0.50
CA TYR A 182 -14.13 -6.69 -0.95
C TYR A 182 -12.67 -6.25 -0.85
N VAL A 183 -12.42 -4.98 -1.15
CA VAL A 183 -11.10 -4.34 -1.07
C VAL A 183 -11.23 -3.16 -0.12
N LEU A 184 -10.26 -3.04 0.77
CA LEU A 184 -10.01 -1.86 1.57
C LEU A 184 -8.55 -1.88 1.96
N GLU A 185 -7.76 -0.98 1.41
CA GLU A 185 -6.33 -0.90 1.67
C GLU A 185 -5.80 0.52 1.43
N PRO A 186 -4.67 0.90 2.03
CA PRO A 186 -4.02 2.15 1.70
C PRO A 186 -3.60 2.19 0.22
N ALA A 187 -3.69 3.36 -0.39
CA ALA A 187 -3.02 3.61 -1.67
C ALA A 187 -1.50 3.45 -1.50
N ALA A 188 -0.78 3.33 -2.61
CA ALA A 188 0.67 3.17 -2.61
C ALA A 188 1.33 4.25 -3.47
N PRO A 189 2.05 5.22 -2.86
CA PRO A 189 2.07 5.57 -1.44
C PRO A 189 0.71 5.99 -0.84
N ALA A 190 0.53 5.84 0.47
CA ALA A 190 -0.74 6.11 1.15
C ALA A 190 -1.01 7.59 1.45
N THR A 191 0.03 8.41 1.34
CA THR A 191 0.00 9.85 1.62
C THR A 191 0.78 10.58 0.56
N ASP A 192 0.34 11.79 0.25
CA ASP A 192 1.02 12.71 -0.66
C ASP A 192 1.61 13.91 0.14
N SER A 193 2.13 14.90 -0.57
CA SER A 193 2.69 16.11 0.03
C SER A 193 1.66 17.03 0.71
N THR A 194 0.36 16.81 0.50
CA THR A 194 -0.71 17.54 1.21
C THR A 194 -0.93 16.98 2.62
N GLY A 195 -0.45 15.77 2.89
CA GLY A 195 -0.68 15.06 4.15
C GLY A 195 -2.06 14.40 4.24
N HIS A 196 -2.80 14.35 3.14
CA HIS A 196 -4.01 13.54 3.03
C HIS A 196 -3.66 12.05 3.01
N LEU A 197 -4.56 11.23 3.52
CA LEU A 197 -4.49 9.77 3.47
C LEU A 197 -5.43 9.26 2.38
N PHE A 198 -4.94 8.41 1.51
CA PHE A 198 -5.69 7.83 0.41
C PHE A 198 -5.86 6.33 0.63
N LEU A 199 -7.10 5.85 0.53
CA LEU A 199 -7.42 4.44 0.63
C LEU A 199 -8.18 4.00 -0.63
N ASN A 200 -7.82 2.84 -1.14
CA ASN A 200 -8.55 2.14 -2.17
C ASN A 200 -9.65 1.32 -1.53
N TYR A 201 -10.87 1.38 -2.06
CA TYR A 201 -11.96 0.50 -1.63
C TYR A 201 -12.70 -0.09 -2.83
N ASN A 202 -13.29 -1.27 -2.67
CA ASN A 202 -14.16 -1.87 -3.68
C ASN A 202 -15.36 -2.56 -3.02
N PRO A 203 -16.59 -2.06 -3.22
CA PRO A 203 -17.84 -2.63 -2.70
C PRO A 203 -18.42 -3.74 -3.61
N GLY A 204 -17.75 -4.11 -4.70
CA GLY A 204 -18.03 -5.31 -5.50
C GLY A 204 -18.11 -5.14 -7.01
N ARG A 205 -17.91 -3.95 -7.56
CA ARG A 205 -17.97 -3.74 -9.03
C ARG A 205 -16.87 -2.82 -9.52
N HIS A 206 -16.71 -1.65 -8.92
CA HIS A 206 -15.66 -0.70 -9.28
C HIS A 206 -14.82 -0.34 -8.06
N ASN A 207 -13.55 -0.04 -8.31
CA ASN A 207 -12.70 0.57 -7.29
C ASN A 207 -13.17 2.01 -7.05
N GLY A 208 -12.94 2.49 -5.85
CA GLY A 208 -13.10 3.89 -5.50
C GLY A 208 -12.01 4.34 -4.54
N VAL A 209 -11.99 5.64 -4.32
CA VAL A 209 -10.99 6.32 -3.49
C VAL A 209 -11.68 6.94 -2.28
N ILE A 210 -11.14 6.67 -1.10
CA ILE A 210 -11.43 7.39 0.14
C ILE A 210 -10.25 8.30 0.44
N ILE A 211 -10.53 9.55 0.78
CA ILE A 211 -9.56 10.56 1.16
C ILE A 211 -9.87 11.02 2.58
N LEU A 212 -8.89 10.95 3.48
CA LEU A 212 -9.02 11.44 4.84
C LEU A 212 -7.99 12.55 5.07
N ARG A 213 -8.45 13.76 5.37
CA ARG A 213 -7.61 14.85 5.85
C ARG A 213 -7.58 14.85 7.38
N PRO A 214 -6.43 14.63 8.02
CA PRO A 214 -6.30 14.79 9.46
C PRO A 214 -6.66 16.24 9.89
N THR A 215 -7.47 16.37 10.93
CA THR A 215 -7.88 17.65 11.53
C THR A 215 -7.68 17.59 13.04
N ALA A 216 -7.77 18.73 13.73
CA ALA A 216 -7.64 18.73 15.19
C ALA A 216 -8.69 17.84 15.90
N GLY A 217 -9.89 17.67 15.31
CA GLY A 217 -10.98 16.88 15.86
C GLY A 217 -11.04 15.42 15.41
N GLY A 218 -10.19 15.00 14.46
CA GLY A 218 -10.28 13.68 13.82
C GLY A 218 -10.01 13.80 12.33
N PHE A 219 -10.94 13.38 11.47
CA PHE A 219 -10.76 13.42 10.03
C PHE A 219 -11.89 14.18 9.35
N GLU A 220 -11.53 14.96 8.33
CA GLU A 220 -12.45 15.39 7.28
C GLU A 220 -12.33 14.39 6.13
N ASP A 221 -13.45 13.78 5.74
CA ASP A 221 -13.48 12.73 4.72
C ASP A 221 -13.74 13.26 3.30
N LEU A 222 -13.92 14.58 3.15
CA LEU A 222 -14.17 15.24 1.86
C LEU A 222 -15.36 14.63 1.08
N ARG A 223 -16.31 14.02 1.79
CA ARG A 223 -17.48 13.30 1.25
C ARG A 223 -17.12 12.05 0.43
N THR A 224 -15.93 11.50 0.65
CA THR A 224 -15.41 10.33 -0.07
C THR A 224 -15.58 9.04 0.72
N LEU A 225 -15.85 9.12 2.03
CA LEU A 225 -16.08 7.96 2.87
C LEU A 225 -17.53 7.48 2.69
N PRO A 226 -17.77 6.25 2.15
CA PRO A 226 -19.13 5.75 2.03
C PRO A 226 -19.77 5.59 3.40
N ARG A 227 -21.05 5.93 3.51
CA ARG A 227 -21.78 5.69 4.75
C ARG A 227 -21.90 4.18 4.99
N PRO A 228 -22.02 3.74 6.24
CA PRO A 228 -22.19 2.32 6.52
C PRO A 228 -23.38 1.71 5.77
N GLY A 229 -23.12 0.69 4.95
CA GLY A 229 -24.13 0.02 4.13
C GLY A 229 -24.45 0.71 2.80
N ASP A 230 -23.90 1.89 2.53
CA ASP A 230 -24.01 2.53 1.22
C ASP A 230 -23.04 1.88 0.23
N TYR A 231 -23.50 1.74 -1.01
CA TYR A 231 -22.74 1.10 -2.07
C TYR A 231 -21.69 2.01 -2.71
N SER A 232 -21.94 3.31 -2.79
CA SER A 232 -21.09 4.26 -3.52
C SER A 232 -20.85 5.54 -2.71
N ALA A 233 -19.67 6.13 -2.87
CA ALA A 233 -19.35 7.48 -2.40
C ALA A 233 -18.99 8.39 -3.58
N ARG A 234 -18.59 9.63 -3.29
CA ARG A 234 -18.24 10.65 -4.30
C ARG A 234 -17.23 10.15 -5.34
N PHE A 235 -16.20 9.41 -4.93
CA PHE A 235 -15.16 8.87 -5.80
C PHE A 235 -15.28 7.36 -5.96
N TYR A 236 -16.50 6.91 -6.28
CA TYR A 236 -16.75 5.56 -6.76
C TYR A 236 -16.50 5.48 -8.27
N GLY A 237 -15.75 4.46 -8.72
CA GLY A 237 -15.26 4.41 -10.10
C GLY A 237 -14.10 5.36 -10.32
N ALA A 238 -13.14 5.40 -9.40
CA ALA A 238 -12.02 6.33 -9.41
C ALA A 238 -10.71 5.66 -8.98
N GLU A 239 -9.61 6.30 -9.35
CA GLU A 239 -8.25 5.91 -8.94
C GLU A 239 -7.41 7.12 -8.55
N VAL A 240 -6.39 6.87 -7.72
CA VAL A 240 -5.42 7.86 -7.30
C VAL A 240 -4.25 7.84 -8.27
N LEU A 241 -3.79 9.02 -8.69
CA LEU A 241 -2.59 9.18 -9.51
C LEU A 241 -1.84 10.45 -9.12
N ASP A 242 -0.61 10.57 -9.59
CA ASP A 242 0.19 11.80 -9.58
C ASP A 242 0.40 12.17 -11.06
N ALA A 243 -0.54 12.94 -11.61
CA ALA A 243 -0.64 13.19 -13.04
C ALA A 243 0.47 14.11 -13.55
N ASP A 244 0.90 15.06 -12.71
CA ASP A 244 1.91 16.06 -13.05
C ASP A 244 3.27 15.84 -12.38
N GLY A 245 3.37 14.87 -11.46
CA GLY A 245 4.63 14.49 -10.79
C GLY A 245 5.05 15.47 -9.69
N ASP A 246 4.13 16.31 -9.19
CA ASP A 246 4.40 17.28 -8.14
C ASP A 246 4.34 16.68 -6.72
N GLY A 247 4.00 15.40 -6.61
CA GLY A 247 3.85 14.68 -5.36
C GLY A 247 2.58 15.06 -4.59
N ARG A 248 1.60 15.70 -5.23
CA ARG A 248 0.21 15.82 -4.79
C ARG A 248 -0.62 14.93 -5.67
N TYR A 249 -1.47 14.12 -5.04
CA TYR A 249 -2.29 13.23 -5.84
C TYR A 249 -3.52 13.93 -6.38
N GLU A 250 -3.90 13.50 -7.58
CA GLU A 250 -5.22 13.70 -8.14
C GLU A 250 -6.07 12.44 -8.05
N VAL A 251 -7.36 12.63 -8.29
CA VAL A 251 -8.31 11.54 -8.44
C VAL A 251 -8.85 11.54 -9.86
N GLU A 252 -8.51 10.53 -10.66
CA GLU A 252 -9.16 10.31 -11.94
C GLU A 252 -10.47 9.58 -11.69
N THR A 253 -11.59 10.19 -12.06
CA THR A 253 -12.90 9.57 -12.05
C THR A 253 -13.24 9.07 -13.45
N THR A 254 -13.83 7.89 -13.52
CA THR A 254 -14.34 7.31 -14.76
C THR A 254 -15.87 7.23 -14.69
N ALA A 255 -16.54 7.89 -15.62
CA ALA A 255 -17.99 7.84 -15.78
C ALA A 255 -18.36 7.33 -17.17
N ASN A 256 -19.37 6.47 -17.26
CA ASN A 256 -19.87 6.00 -18.54
C ASN A 256 -21.23 6.66 -18.83
N ASP A 257 -21.38 7.25 -20.02
CA ASP A 257 -22.66 7.81 -20.47
C ASP A 257 -23.58 6.67 -20.93
N CYS A 258 -24.50 6.24 -20.07
CA CYS A 258 -25.37 5.09 -20.33
C CYS A 258 -26.61 5.41 -21.19
N ASN A 259 -26.56 6.45 -22.03
CA ASN A 259 -27.65 6.81 -22.92
C ASN A 259 -27.30 6.56 -24.40
N PRO A 260 -27.91 5.58 -25.10
CA PRO A 260 -29.07 4.77 -24.70
C PRO A 260 -28.73 3.50 -23.89
N SER A 261 -27.47 3.05 -23.88
CA SER A 261 -27.02 1.92 -23.07
C SER A 261 -25.59 2.10 -22.58
N CYS A 262 -25.24 1.49 -21.44
CA CYS A 262 -23.86 1.51 -20.94
C CYS A 262 -22.88 0.74 -21.84
N ALA A 263 -23.34 -0.15 -22.71
CA ALA A 263 -22.48 -0.93 -23.61
C ALA A 263 -22.00 -0.09 -24.81
N GLU A 264 -22.81 0.87 -25.23
CA GLU A 264 -22.55 1.78 -26.36
C GLU A 264 -22.11 3.18 -25.88
N GLY A 265 -22.07 3.38 -24.56
CA GLY A 265 -21.75 4.64 -23.91
C GLY A 265 -20.32 5.10 -24.12
N THR A 266 -20.12 6.41 -24.15
CA THR A 266 -18.76 6.98 -24.14
C THR A 266 -18.25 7.04 -22.71
N VAL A 267 -17.08 6.45 -22.49
CA VAL A 267 -16.36 6.58 -21.22
C VAL A 267 -15.72 7.97 -21.16
N ARG A 268 -16.11 8.74 -20.15
CA ARG A 268 -15.52 10.04 -19.81
C ARG A 268 -14.59 9.87 -18.62
N ARG A 269 -13.43 10.51 -18.70
CA ARG A 269 -12.46 10.62 -17.60
C ARG A 269 -12.37 12.08 -17.18
N ALA A 270 -12.28 12.31 -15.88
CA ALA A 270 -12.03 13.63 -15.33
C ALA A 270 -11.02 13.55 -14.19
N VAL A 271 -10.09 14.50 -14.15
CA VAL A 271 -9.03 14.55 -13.14
C VAL A 271 -9.38 15.62 -12.12
N GLN A 272 -9.63 15.21 -10.88
CA GLN A 272 -9.96 16.09 -9.77
C GLN A 272 -8.69 16.46 -9.01
N ARG A 273 -8.41 17.76 -8.90
CA ARG A 273 -7.24 18.33 -8.23
C ARG A 273 -7.60 18.98 -6.90
N TRP A 274 -6.68 18.91 -5.94
CA TRP A 274 -6.81 19.64 -4.69
C TRP A 274 -6.66 21.15 -4.91
N ASN A 275 -7.71 21.91 -4.63
CA ASN A 275 -7.72 23.37 -4.79
C ASN A 275 -7.51 24.16 -3.48
N GLY A 276 -7.12 23.46 -2.39
CA GLY A 276 -6.99 24.03 -1.06
C GLY A 276 -8.22 23.84 -0.16
N THR A 277 -9.36 23.48 -0.72
CA THR A 277 -10.59 23.17 0.05
C THR A 277 -11.20 21.84 -0.31
N ASP A 278 -11.14 21.45 -1.59
CA ASP A 278 -11.73 20.20 -2.07
C ASP A 278 -10.97 19.66 -3.31
N TYR A 279 -11.29 18.42 -3.70
CA TYR A 279 -10.90 17.82 -4.98
C TYR A 279 -11.94 18.17 -6.04
N ALA A 280 -11.55 18.99 -7.02
CA ALA A 280 -12.41 19.49 -8.09
C ALA A 280 -11.67 19.51 -9.43
N GLU A 281 -12.39 19.46 -10.55
CA GLU A 281 -11.84 19.58 -11.92
C GLU A 281 -11.18 20.94 -12.19
#